data_AF-A0A1R3XSW3-F1
#
_entry.id   AF-A0A1R3XSW3-F1
#
_cell.length_a   1.000
_cell.length_b   1.000
_cell.length_c   1.000
_cell.angle_alpha   90.00
_cell.angle_beta   90.00
_cell.angle_gamma   90.00
#
_symmetry.space_group_name_H-M   'P 1'
#
loop_
_entity.id
_entity.type
_entity.pdbx_description
1 polymer ?
#
loop_
_entity_poly.entity_id
_entity_poly.type
_entity_poly.pdbx_seq_one_letter_code
_entity_poly.pdbx_strand_id
1 'polypeptide(L)'
;MILIISFWLSLLPYLAAPQPTAPIPVTVASKDICRIYGSVYLERDPKYKNTAAYTVYLGEEEAFASMVVYRESNKLFADATAVWHITNKKAFADHVLYVTDNRNFADFTVHFTNVRSYAACRP
;
A
#
# COMPACT_ATOMS: atom_id res chain seq x y z
N MET A 1 35.07 11.84 -59.84
CA MET A 1 34.07 12.66 -59.12
C MET A 1 33.02 11.84 -58.36
N ILE A 2 33.19 10.52 -58.15
CA ILE A 2 32.24 9.68 -57.38
C ILE A 2 32.89 9.10 -56.09
N LEU A 3 34.22 9.10 -55.99
CA LEU A 3 34.96 8.47 -54.88
C LEU A 3 35.10 9.32 -53.59
N ILE A 4 34.80 10.62 -53.61
CA ILE A 4 34.95 11.50 -52.44
C ILE A 4 33.68 11.48 -51.56
N ILE A 5 32.52 11.20 -52.15
CA ILE A 5 31.22 11.24 -51.47
C ILE A 5 31.03 10.00 -50.56
N SER A 6 31.63 8.87 -50.91
CA SER A 6 31.51 7.61 -50.16
C SER A 6 32.29 7.61 -48.84
N PHE A 7 33.32 8.45 -48.70
CA PHE A 7 34.12 8.53 -47.47
C PHE A 7 33.47 9.40 -46.39
N TRP A 8 32.51 10.26 -46.76
CA TRP A 8 31.75 11.07 -45.81
C TRP A 8 30.58 10.31 -45.17
N LEU A 9 30.05 9.27 -45.84
CA LEU A 9 28.90 8.51 -45.30
C LEU A 9 29.26 7.50 -44.20
N SER A 10 30.53 7.08 -44.09
CA SER A 10 30.97 6.10 -43.09
C SER A 10 31.23 6.69 -41.70
N LEU A 11 31.27 8.02 -41.57
CA LEU A 11 31.54 8.72 -40.31
C LEU A 11 30.27 9.16 -39.54
N LEU A 12 29.08 9.06 -40.14
CA LEU A 12 27.80 9.39 -39.50
C LEU A 12 27.51 8.65 -38.18
N PRO A 13 27.84 7.35 -37.98
CA PRO A 13 27.51 6.68 -36.72
C PRO A 13 28.36 7.15 -35.53
N TYR A 14 29.46 7.87 -35.77
CA TYR A 14 30.34 8.39 -34.71
C TYR A 14 29.94 9.78 -34.20
N LEU A 15 28.96 10.45 -34.84
CA LEU A 15 28.43 11.74 -34.41
C LEU A 15 27.17 11.62 -33.53
N ALA A 16 26.75 10.39 -33.20
CA ALA A 16 25.60 10.18 -32.34
C ALA A 16 25.93 10.63 -30.90
N ALA A 17 25.38 11.80 -30.52
CA ALA A 17 25.45 12.29 -29.15
C ALA A 17 24.80 11.26 -28.19
N PRO A 18 25.33 11.09 -26.97
CA PRO A 18 24.72 10.21 -25.97
C PRO A 18 23.31 10.73 -25.68
N GLN A 19 22.30 9.89 -25.94
CA GLN A 19 20.92 10.23 -25.62
C GLN A 19 20.77 10.33 -24.10
N PRO A 20 20.09 11.37 -23.57
CA PRO A 20 19.79 11.45 -22.15
C PRO A 20 19.00 10.21 -21.74
N THR A 21 19.58 9.43 -20.83
CA THR A 21 18.92 8.28 -20.21
C THR A 21 17.59 8.74 -19.62
N ALA A 22 16.49 8.17 -20.11
CA ALA A 22 15.17 8.41 -19.54
C ALA A 22 15.22 8.16 -18.02
N PRO A 23 14.59 9.02 -17.20
CA PRO A 23 14.55 8.79 -15.76
C PRO A 23 13.89 7.44 -15.49
N ILE A 24 14.59 6.58 -14.76
CA ILE A 24 14.04 5.32 -14.26
C ILE A 24 12.83 5.69 -13.40
N PRO A 25 11.64 5.12 -13.64
CA PRO A 25 10.50 5.36 -12.77
C PRO A 25 10.88 4.88 -11.37
N VAL A 26 11.03 5.83 -10.44
CA VAL A 26 11.16 5.57 -9.01
C VAL A 26 9.92 4.80 -8.60
N THR A 27 10.05 3.48 -8.47
CA THR A 27 9.00 2.64 -7.95
C THR A 27 8.94 2.95 -6.46
N VAL A 28 8.04 3.87 -6.08
CA VAL A 28 7.67 4.05 -4.68
C VAL A 28 7.23 2.65 -4.23
N ALA A 29 7.96 2.05 -3.28
CA ALA A 29 7.60 0.76 -2.73
C ALA A 29 6.15 0.88 -2.23
N SER A 30 5.21 0.33 -2.99
CA SER A 30 3.80 0.37 -2.61
C SER A 30 3.70 -0.43 -1.32
N LYS A 31 3.31 0.24 -0.25
CA LYS A 31 3.06 -0.41 1.03
C LYS A 31 1.92 -1.40 0.81
N ASP A 32 2.23 -2.68 0.96
CA ASP A 32 1.27 -3.76 0.76
C ASP A 32 0.32 -3.84 1.96
N ILE A 33 -0.78 -3.08 1.88
CA ILE A 33 -1.81 -3.05 2.93
C ILE A 33 -2.47 -4.42 3.11
N CYS A 34 -2.45 -5.30 2.10
CA CYS A 34 -3.07 -6.62 2.18
C CYS A 34 -2.32 -7.60 3.09
N ARG A 35 -1.11 -7.26 3.52
CA ARG A 35 -0.37 -8.00 4.54
C ARG A 35 -0.74 -7.65 5.97
N ILE A 36 -1.66 -6.71 6.18
CA ILE A 36 -2.18 -6.39 7.50
C ILE A 36 -3.23 -7.45 7.85
N TYR A 37 -2.85 -8.42 8.67
CA TYR A 37 -3.71 -9.44 9.27
C TYR A 37 -3.19 -9.79 10.67
N GLY A 38 -3.90 -10.62 11.43
CA GLY A 38 -3.49 -10.95 12.81
C GLY A 38 -4.07 -10.02 13.84
N SER A 39 -3.30 -9.75 14.90
CA SER A 39 -3.72 -8.88 15.99
C SER A 39 -3.52 -7.43 15.63
N VAL A 40 -4.62 -6.67 15.57
CA VAL A 40 -4.60 -5.26 15.21
C VAL A 40 -5.06 -4.42 16.39
N TYR A 41 -4.26 -3.41 16.74
CA TYR A 41 -4.63 -2.37 17.69
C TYR A 41 -5.01 -1.09 16.94
N LEU A 42 -6.20 -0.58 17.24
CA LEU A 42 -6.74 0.65 16.66
C LEU A 42 -6.47 1.83 17.61
N GLU A 43 -5.44 2.60 17.30
CA GLU A 43 -5.06 3.80 18.03
C GLU A 43 -6.00 4.96 17.68
N ARG A 44 -6.41 5.71 18.70
CA ARG A 44 -7.35 6.83 18.57
C ARG A 44 -6.77 8.13 19.11
N ASP A 45 -5.73 8.07 19.94
CA ASP A 45 -5.10 9.27 20.47
C ASP A 45 -4.19 9.91 19.39
N PRO A 46 -4.47 11.15 18.95
CA PRO A 46 -3.69 11.83 17.91
C PRO A 46 -2.21 12.00 18.28
N LYS A 47 -1.87 11.97 19.58
CA LYS A 47 -0.49 12.00 20.07
C LYS A 47 0.35 10.85 19.49
N TYR A 48 -0.26 9.70 19.24
CA TYR A 48 0.43 8.51 18.77
C TYR A 48 0.31 8.29 17.25
N LYS A 49 -0.30 9.21 16.50
CA LYS A 49 -0.46 9.12 15.04
C LYS A 49 0.85 8.81 14.32
N ASN A 50 1.92 9.52 14.66
CA ASN A 50 3.23 9.36 14.01
C ASN A 50 3.96 8.06 14.40
N THR A 51 3.43 7.29 15.34
CA THR A 51 3.97 5.98 15.75
C THR A 51 3.20 4.80 15.16
N ALA A 52 2.06 5.05 14.52
CA ALA A 52 1.28 4.01 13.87
C ALA A 52 1.89 3.64 12.52
N ALA A 53 1.72 2.39 12.12
CA ALA A 53 2.19 1.91 10.83
C ALA A 53 1.42 2.56 9.68
N TYR A 54 0.12 2.81 9.86
CA TYR A 54 -0.77 3.42 8.87
C TYR A 54 -1.86 4.25 9.55
N THR A 55 -2.42 5.19 8.81
CA THR A 55 -3.67 5.87 9.12
C THR A 55 -4.82 5.20 8.37
N VAL A 56 -5.87 4.80 9.07
CA VAL A 56 -7.03 4.11 8.50
C VAL A 56 -8.31 4.88 8.77
N TYR A 57 -9.22 4.91 7.79
CA TYR A 57 -10.59 5.38 8.00
C TYR A 57 -11.54 4.20 8.03
N LEU A 58 -12.38 4.12 9.08
CA LEU A 58 -13.39 3.08 9.19
C LEU A 58 -14.68 3.55 8.52
N GLY A 59 -15.02 2.95 7.38
CA GLY A 59 -16.20 3.28 6.60
C GLY A 59 -17.36 2.30 6.85
N GLU A 60 -18.58 2.83 6.73
CA GLU A 60 -19.81 2.03 6.83
C GLU A 60 -20.14 1.29 5.53
N GLU A 61 -19.67 1.80 4.40
CA GLU A 61 -19.97 1.27 3.07
C GLU A 61 -18.86 0.37 2.55
N GLU A 62 -19.18 -0.91 2.29
CA GLU A 62 -18.22 -1.88 1.75
C GLU A 62 -17.65 -1.44 0.39
N ALA A 63 -18.50 -0.83 -0.45
CA ALA A 63 -18.15 -0.44 -1.82
C ALA A 63 -16.98 0.57 -1.90
N PHE A 64 -16.74 1.33 -0.82
CA PHE A 64 -15.67 2.34 -0.76
C PHE A 64 -14.47 1.90 0.09
N ALA A 65 -14.47 0.64 0.56
CA ALA A 65 -13.43 0.08 1.39
C ALA A 65 -12.29 -0.51 0.54
N SER A 66 -11.06 -0.07 0.80
CA SER A 66 -9.86 -0.73 0.31
C SER A 66 -9.70 -2.13 0.95
N MET A 67 -10.22 -2.33 2.16
CA MET A 67 -10.20 -3.62 2.83
C MET A 67 -11.51 -3.90 3.56
N VAL A 68 -12.09 -5.06 3.30
CA VAL A 68 -13.26 -5.59 4.02
C VAL A 68 -12.75 -6.57 5.04
N VAL A 69 -12.83 -6.20 6.32
CA VAL A 69 -12.21 -6.92 7.42
C VAL A 69 -13.22 -7.76 8.17
N TYR A 70 -12.99 -9.06 8.25
CA TYR A 70 -13.71 -9.92 9.18
C TYR A 70 -13.09 -9.82 10.59
N ARG A 71 -13.94 -9.59 11.59
CA ARG A 71 -13.51 -9.54 13.00
C ARG A 71 -13.43 -10.96 13.56
N GLU A 72 -12.22 -11.44 13.77
CA GLU A 72 -11.98 -12.72 14.40
C GLU A 72 -11.86 -12.57 15.93
N SER A 73 -12.59 -13.42 16.64
CA SER A 73 -12.61 -13.51 18.08
C SER A 73 -11.33 -14.12 18.68
N ASN A 74 -10.72 -15.06 17.97
CA ASN A 74 -9.53 -15.78 18.44
C ASN A 74 -8.30 -15.39 17.62
N LYS A 75 -7.28 -14.82 18.30
CA LYS A 75 -5.99 -14.44 17.69
C LYS A 75 -5.39 -15.51 16.80
N LEU A 76 -5.53 -16.80 17.15
CA LEU A 76 -4.92 -17.91 16.41
C LEU A 76 -5.54 -18.12 15.02
N PHE A 77 -6.75 -17.63 14.78
CA PHE A 77 -7.45 -17.76 13.48
C PHE A 77 -7.42 -16.46 12.65
N ALA A 78 -6.72 -15.44 13.13
CA ALA A 78 -6.45 -14.21 12.38
C ALA A 78 -5.20 -14.37 11.50
N ASP A 79 -5.10 -15.47 10.76
CA ASP A 79 -3.92 -15.89 10.00
C ASP A 79 -4.02 -15.64 8.49
N ALA A 80 -5.08 -14.96 8.05
CA ALA A 80 -5.39 -14.73 6.65
C ALA A 80 -5.65 -13.26 6.34
N THR A 81 -5.46 -12.88 5.07
CA THR A 81 -5.71 -11.53 4.55
C THR A 81 -7.07 -10.99 4.99
N ALA A 82 -7.08 -9.76 5.48
CA ALA A 82 -8.29 -9.07 5.95
C ALA A 82 -9.07 -9.80 7.06
N VAL A 83 -8.41 -10.70 7.80
CA VAL A 83 -8.95 -11.31 9.04
C VAL A 83 -8.20 -10.71 10.22
N TRP A 84 -8.89 -9.90 11.02
CA TRP A 84 -8.27 -9.17 12.13
C TRP A 84 -8.84 -9.61 13.46
N HIS A 85 -7.95 -9.88 14.40
CA HIS A 85 -8.27 -9.94 15.82
C HIS A 85 -8.02 -8.57 16.45
N ILE A 86 -9.08 -7.88 16.88
CA ILE A 86 -8.93 -6.54 17.47
C ILE A 86 -8.52 -6.68 18.94
N THR A 87 -7.33 -6.18 19.27
CA THR A 87 -6.83 -6.17 20.64
C THR A 87 -6.94 -4.78 21.26
N ASN A 88 -7.19 -4.73 22.56
CA ASN A 88 -7.18 -3.49 23.36
C ASN A 88 -5.80 -3.20 23.97
N LYS A 89 -4.80 -4.03 23.72
CA LYS A 89 -3.45 -3.89 24.27
C LYS A 89 -2.43 -3.74 23.13
N LYS A 90 -1.92 -2.53 22.95
CA LYS A 90 -0.91 -2.19 21.92
C LYS A 90 0.30 -3.14 21.90
N ALA A 91 0.75 -3.61 23.07
CA ALA A 91 1.89 -4.52 23.20
C ALA A 91 1.67 -5.93 22.64
N PHE A 92 0.42 -6.35 22.39
CA PHE A 92 0.08 -7.67 21.82
C PHE A 92 -0.34 -7.61 20.35
N ALA A 93 -0.31 -6.42 19.76
CA ALA A 93 -0.69 -6.20 18.39
C ALA A 93 0.49 -6.49 17.45
N ASP A 94 0.20 -7.22 16.38
CA ASP A 94 1.13 -7.42 15.27
C ASP A 94 1.16 -6.14 14.40
N HIS A 95 0.05 -5.38 14.39
CA HIS A 95 -0.06 -4.08 13.71
C HIS A 95 -0.75 -3.02 14.58
N VAL A 96 -0.23 -1.79 14.53
CA VAL A 96 -0.82 -0.60 15.15
C VAL A 96 -1.27 0.35 14.05
N LEU A 97 -2.58 0.61 13.97
CA LEU A 97 -3.17 1.52 13.00
C LEU A 97 -3.79 2.72 13.71
N TYR A 98 -3.51 3.93 13.25
CA TYR A 98 -4.16 5.13 13.74
C TYR A 98 -5.48 5.32 13.01
N VAL A 99 -6.58 5.47 13.73
CA VAL A 99 -7.87 5.69 13.10
C VAL A 99 -8.16 7.18 12.98
N THR A 100 -8.44 7.62 11.77
CA THR A 100 -8.87 8.99 11.46
C THR A 100 -10.38 9.02 11.21
N ASP A 101 -11.02 10.14 11.55
CA ASP A 101 -12.42 10.41 11.20
C ASP A 101 -12.55 11.12 9.84
N ASN A 102 -11.43 11.55 9.24
CA ASN A 102 -11.40 12.15 7.91
C ASN A 102 -10.79 11.19 6.89
N ARG A 103 -11.61 10.71 5.94
CA ARG A 103 -11.21 9.80 4.86
C ARG A 103 -10.05 10.33 4.02
N ASN A 104 -9.95 11.65 3.82
CA ASN A 104 -8.91 12.25 2.99
C ASN A 104 -7.52 12.20 3.64
N PHE A 105 -7.43 11.89 4.93
CA PHE A 105 -6.17 11.72 5.65
C PHE A 105 -5.80 10.25 5.87
N ALA A 106 -6.60 9.30 5.38
CA ALA A 106 -6.34 7.88 5.50
C ALA A 106 -5.42 7.38 4.39
N ASP A 107 -4.53 6.47 4.75
CA ASP A 107 -3.72 5.70 3.79
C ASP A 107 -4.62 4.69 3.04
N PHE A 108 -5.60 4.11 3.74
CA PHE A 108 -6.60 3.21 3.16
C PHE A 108 -7.89 3.18 4.00
N THR A 109 -8.98 2.69 3.41
CA THR A 109 -10.29 2.58 4.07
C THR A 109 -10.60 1.13 4.46
N VAL A 110 -11.23 0.95 5.62
CA VAL A 110 -11.65 -0.35 6.13
C VAL A 110 -13.15 -0.37 6.38
N HIS A 111 -13.81 -1.43 5.92
CA HIS A 111 -15.16 -1.77 6.32
C HIS A 111 -15.14 -3.07 7.12
N PHE A 112 -15.88 -3.15 8.22
CA PHE A 112 -15.95 -4.38 9.02
C PHE A 112 -17.16 -5.22 8.64
N THR A 113 -16.93 -6.52 8.43
CA THR A 113 -17.97 -7.51 8.17
C THR A 113 -18.02 -8.58 9.25
N ASN A 114 -19.19 -9.18 9.42
CA ASN A 114 -19.40 -10.36 10.27
C ASN A 114 -19.36 -11.67 9.47
N VAL A 115 -19.14 -11.61 8.16
CA VAL A 115 -19.11 -12.78 7.28
C VAL A 115 -17.67 -13.02 6.81
N ARG A 116 -17.04 -14.10 7.27
CA ARG A 116 -15.62 -14.40 6.98
C ARG A 116 -15.33 -14.52 5.48
N SER A 117 -16.25 -15.09 4.70
CA SER A 117 -16.07 -15.23 3.25
C SER A 117 -16.10 -13.91 2.47
N TYR A 118 -16.48 -12.80 3.11
CA TYR A 118 -16.43 -11.46 2.51
C TYR A 118 -15.12 -10.73 2.83
N ALA A 119 -14.25 -11.31 3.66
CA ALA A 119 -12.94 -10.75 3.93
C ALA A 119 -12.13 -10.63 2.64
N ALA A 120 -11.76 -9.41 2.27
CA ALA A 120 -11.10 -9.13 1.00
C ALA A 120 -10.22 -7.87 1.10
N CYS A 121 -9.18 -7.83 0.29
CA CYS A 121 -8.31 -6.66 0.13
C CYS A 121 -8.30 -6.22 -1.33
N ARG A 122 -8.50 -4.91 -1.56
CA ARG A 122 -8.62 -4.24 -2.84
C ARG A 122 -7.81 -2.93 -2.75
N PRO A 123 -6.46 -3.00 -2.86
CA PRO A 123 -5.57 -1.87 -2.62
C PRO A 123 -5.71 -0.75 -3.66
#